data_AF-A0A2U9BCX9-F1
#
_entry.id   AF-A0A2U9BCX9-F1
#
_cell.length_a   1.000
_cell.length_b   1.000
_cell.length_c   1.000
_cell.angle_alpha   90.00
_cell.angle_beta   90.00
_cell.angle_gamma   90.00
#
_symmetry.space_group_name_H-M   'P 1'
#
loop_
_entity.id
_entity.type
_entity.pdbx_description
1 polymer ?
#
loop_
_entity_poly.entity_id
_entity_poly.type
_entity_poly.pdbx_seq_one_letter_code
_entity_poly.pdbx_strand_id
1 'polypeptide(L)'
;MWSSVVAKRLVTGMCQASWRPTVTGLVSSRGYRGDSPEDTRGDLIEIPLPPWEEKPDEPTNIKRRRLLYESRKRGMLENCILLSLFAKRYLNTMSENQLLQYDRLINEPSNDWDIYYWATAQPTPDVYQGDVMDMLKEFTKNRNQEQRLDAPSLEYLEKESQ
;
A
#
# COMPACT_ATOMS: atom_id res chain seq x y z
N MET A 1 -11.18 -29.17 -78.02
CA MET A 1 -11.71 -29.65 -76.74
C MET A 1 -11.39 -31.13 -76.64
N TRP A 2 -10.50 -31.55 -75.74
CA TRP A 2 -10.44 -32.87 -75.10
C TRP A 2 -9.56 -32.75 -73.86
N SER A 3 -10.13 -33.20 -72.74
CA SER A 3 -9.62 -33.08 -71.37
C SER A 3 -8.42 -33.98 -71.10
N SER A 4 -7.63 -33.63 -70.09
CA SER A 4 -6.95 -34.64 -69.28
C SER A 4 -6.90 -34.25 -67.81
N VAL A 5 -7.01 -35.28 -66.98
CA VAL A 5 -7.34 -35.32 -65.56
C VAL A 5 -6.06 -35.19 -64.71
N VAL A 6 -6.09 -34.39 -63.64
CA VAL A 6 -5.01 -34.31 -62.64
C VAL A 6 -5.36 -35.20 -61.45
N ALA A 7 -4.57 -36.24 -61.24
CA ALA A 7 -4.63 -37.11 -60.06
C ALA A 7 -3.93 -36.44 -58.86
N LYS A 8 -4.64 -36.29 -57.74
CA LYS A 8 -4.07 -35.83 -56.47
C LYS A 8 -3.58 -37.04 -55.66
N ARG A 9 -2.27 -37.11 -55.41
CA ARG A 9 -1.66 -38.06 -54.46
C ARG A 9 -1.91 -37.61 -53.02
N LEU A 10 -2.51 -38.47 -52.21
CA LEU A 10 -2.57 -38.35 -50.76
C LEU A 10 -1.22 -38.78 -50.15
N VAL A 11 -0.64 -37.94 -49.29
CA VAL A 11 0.53 -38.29 -48.48
C VAL A 11 0.06 -38.50 -47.05
N THR A 12 0.11 -39.76 -46.60
CA THR A 12 -0.17 -40.16 -45.22
C THR A 12 1.11 -39.96 -44.40
N GLY A 13 1.13 -38.96 -43.51
CA GLY A 13 2.21 -38.75 -42.55
C GLY A 13 1.95 -39.50 -41.26
N MET A 14 2.83 -40.45 -40.92
CA MET A 14 2.81 -41.17 -39.63
C MET A 14 3.47 -40.28 -38.56
N CYS A 15 2.71 -39.86 -37.54
CA CYS A 15 3.25 -39.19 -36.36
C CYS A 15 3.93 -40.21 -35.44
N GLN A 16 5.26 -40.16 -35.31
CA GLN A 16 5.97 -40.93 -34.29
C GLN A 16 5.75 -40.28 -32.92
N ALA A 17 4.99 -40.95 -32.06
CA ALA A 17 4.87 -40.57 -30.66
C ALA A 17 6.17 -40.89 -29.92
N SER A 18 6.82 -39.88 -29.34
CA SER A 18 7.97 -40.06 -28.47
C SER A 18 7.52 -40.70 -27.15
N TRP A 19 7.99 -41.92 -26.88
CA TRP A 19 7.78 -42.58 -25.59
C TRP A 19 8.70 -41.94 -24.56
N ARG A 20 8.14 -41.28 -23.54
CA ARG A 20 8.88 -40.89 -22.33
C ARG A 20 8.75 -42.00 -21.29
N PRO A 21 9.83 -42.44 -20.63
CA PRO A 21 9.74 -43.44 -19.59
C PRO A 21 9.14 -42.85 -18.31
N THR A 22 8.16 -43.55 -17.75
CA THR A 22 7.51 -43.20 -16.49
C THR A 22 8.40 -43.61 -15.32
N VAL A 23 9.27 -42.72 -14.84
CA VAL A 23 9.90 -42.89 -13.53
C VAL A 23 8.87 -42.49 -12.48
N THR A 24 8.18 -43.49 -11.92
CA THR A 24 7.31 -43.30 -10.75
C THR A 24 8.20 -43.18 -9.51
N GLY A 25 8.86 -42.03 -9.35
CA GLY A 25 9.46 -41.65 -8.08
C GLY A 25 8.35 -41.17 -7.15
N LEU A 26 8.20 -41.79 -5.99
CA LEU A 26 7.42 -41.22 -4.88
C LEU A 26 8.09 -39.89 -4.49
N VAL A 27 7.58 -38.78 -5.01
CA VAL A 27 7.90 -37.47 -4.48
C VAL A 27 7.20 -37.40 -3.12
N SER A 28 7.98 -37.32 -2.05
CA SER A 28 7.44 -37.00 -0.73
C SER A 28 6.77 -35.64 -0.84
N SER A 29 5.45 -35.64 -0.98
CA SER A 29 4.62 -34.46 -0.82
C SER A 29 4.71 -34.06 0.65
N ARG A 30 5.72 -33.26 0.96
CA ARG A 30 5.82 -32.55 2.24
C ARG A 30 4.72 -31.50 2.26
N GLY A 31 3.49 -31.95 2.45
CA GLY A 31 2.33 -31.09 2.67
C GLY A 31 2.52 -30.37 3.99
N TYR A 32 2.68 -29.05 3.94
CA TYR A 32 2.58 -28.23 5.13
C TYR A 32 1.12 -28.29 5.61
N ARG A 33 0.88 -28.94 6.75
CA ARG A 33 -0.46 -29.18 7.29
C ARG A 33 -1.01 -27.98 8.09
N GLY A 34 -0.26 -26.89 8.22
CA GLY A 34 -0.66 -25.72 9.02
C GLY A 34 -0.62 -25.92 10.53
N ASP A 35 -0.50 -27.15 11.02
CA ASP A 35 -0.40 -27.45 12.45
C ASP A 35 1.03 -27.21 12.96
N SER A 36 1.44 -25.95 13.05
CA SER A 36 2.59 -25.56 13.86
C SER A 36 2.19 -25.68 15.33
N PRO A 37 3.00 -26.32 16.21
CA PRO A 37 2.74 -26.32 17.65
C PRO A 37 2.57 -24.88 18.13
N GLU A 38 1.67 -24.65 19.09
CA GLU A 38 1.31 -23.32 19.60
C GLU A 38 2.55 -22.45 19.70
N ASP A 39 2.61 -21.41 18.87
CA ASP A 39 3.66 -20.42 18.90
C ASP A 39 3.56 -19.71 20.25
N THR A 40 4.35 -20.17 21.22
CA THR A 40 4.44 -19.62 22.58
C THR A 40 4.93 -18.16 22.58
N ARG A 41 5.23 -17.57 21.41
CA ARG A 41 5.74 -16.20 21.22
C ARG A 41 7.03 -15.90 22.00
N GLY A 42 7.63 -16.91 22.63
CA GLY A 42 8.84 -16.78 23.44
C GLY A 42 10.09 -16.42 22.63
N ASP A 43 10.04 -16.64 21.32
CA ASP A 43 11.12 -16.30 20.37
C ASP A 43 10.97 -14.88 19.79
N LEU A 44 9.89 -14.15 20.13
CA LEU A 44 9.70 -12.76 19.72
C LEU A 44 10.59 -11.85 20.58
N ILE A 45 11.82 -11.64 20.13
CA ILE A 45 12.67 -10.57 20.66
C ILE A 45 12.10 -9.24 20.16
N GLU A 46 11.44 -8.49 21.05
CA GLU A 46 11.02 -7.12 20.77
C GLU A 46 12.28 -6.23 20.66
N ILE A 47 12.63 -5.86 19.43
CA ILE A 47 13.72 -4.92 19.16
C ILE A 47 13.18 -3.50 19.42
N PRO A 48 13.72 -2.76 20.40
CA PRO A 48 13.23 -1.42 20.69
C PRO A 48 13.58 -0.48 19.52
N LEU A 49 12.56 0.14 18.95
CA LEU A 49 12.71 1.18 17.94
C LEU A 49 13.11 2.51 18.63
N PRO A 50 13.85 3.40 17.93
CA PRO A 50 14.13 4.72 18.47
C PRO A 50 12.82 5.45 18.76
N PRO A 51 12.71 6.16 19.90
CA PRO A 51 11.53 6.95 20.21
C PRO A 51 11.37 8.06 19.17
N TRP A 52 10.13 8.39 18.85
CA TRP A 52 9.83 9.54 18.01
C TRP A 52 10.22 10.84 18.74
N GLU A 53 10.89 11.74 18.01
CA GLU A 53 11.34 13.04 18.53
C GLU A 53 10.60 14.18 17.82
N GLU A 54 10.02 15.08 18.62
CA GLU A 54 9.39 16.29 18.10
C GLU A 54 10.46 17.28 17.59
N LYS A 55 10.15 17.98 16.50
CA LYS A 55 10.99 19.04 15.93
C LYS A 55 10.38 20.42 16.20
N PRO A 56 10.68 21.08 17.34
CA PRO A 56 10.08 22.36 17.70
C PRO A 56 10.65 23.54 16.91
N ASP A 57 11.94 23.49 16.52
CA ASP A 57 12.65 24.65 15.94
C ASP A 57 12.42 24.87 14.44
N GLU A 58 11.61 24.02 13.78
CA GLU A 58 11.38 24.13 12.35
C GLU A 58 10.27 25.16 12.02
N PRO A 59 10.47 26.05 11.03
CA PRO A 59 9.42 27.00 10.64
C PRO A 59 8.26 26.26 9.97
N THR A 60 7.04 26.78 10.12
CA THR A 60 5.79 26.12 9.68
C THR A 60 5.80 25.74 8.19
N ASN A 61 6.43 26.55 7.34
CA ASN A 61 6.54 26.27 5.90
C ASN A 61 7.48 25.08 5.58
N ILE A 62 8.49 24.84 6.41
CA ILE A 62 9.38 23.69 6.30
C ILE A 62 8.67 22.46 6.87
N LYS A 63 8.01 22.59 8.03
CA LYS A 63 7.16 21.54 8.63
C LYS A 63 6.14 21.01 7.62
N ARG A 64 5.38 21.89 6.96
CA ARG A 64 4.41 21.50 5.91
C ARG A 64 5.07 20.77 4.74
N ARG A 65 6.21 21.24 4.25
CA ARG A 65 6.92 20.58 3.14
C ARG A 65 7.44 19.19 3.54
N ARG A 66 7.96 19.05 4.76
CA ARG A 66 8.40 17.78 5.32
C ARG A 66 7.23 16.81 5.47
N LEU A 67 6.14 17.24 6.11
CA LEU A 67 4.95 16.41 6.30
C LEU A 67 4.32 15.99 4.98
N LEU A 68 4.31 16.86 3.96
CA LEU A 68 3.85 16.49 2.63
C LEU A 68 4.71 15.38 2.03
N TYR A 69 6.03 15.46 2.18
CA TYR A 69 6.94 14.42 1.70
C TYR A 69 6.70 13.09 2.42
N GLU A 70 6.65 13.10 3.75
CA GLU A 70 6.42 11.92 4.59
C GLU A 70 5.05 11.27 4.32
N SER A 71 4.03 12.08 4.04
CA SER A 71 2.68 11.60 3.66
C SER A 71 2.68 10.86 2.32
N ARG A 72 3.55 11.28 1.38
CA ARG A 72 3.63 10.69 0.03
C ARG A 72 4.55 9.48 -0.05
N LYS A 73 5.43 9.27 0.95
CA LYS A 73 6.48 8.25 0.94
C LYS A 73 6.21 7.20 2.02
N ARG A 74 5.12 6.44 1.86
CA ARG A 74 4.70 5.37 2.78
C ARG A 74 5.09 4.00 2.26
N GLY A 75 5.07 2.99 3.13
CA GLY A 75 5.40 1.60 2.77
C GLY A 75 4.32 0.89 1.94
N MET A 76 3.10 1.43 1.88
CA MET A 76 1.96 0.86 1.17
C MET A 76 1.26 1.89 0.27
N LEU A 77 0.62 1.40 -0.80
CA LEU A 77 -0.02 2.27 -1.80
C LEU A 77 -1.29 2.93 -1.24
N GLU A 78 -2.02 2.23 -0.39
CA GLU A 78 -3.25 2.66 0.26
C GLU A 78 -3.03 3.95 1.05
N ASN A 79 -2.05 3.94 1.96
CA ASN A 79 -1.67 5.13 2.72
C ASN A 79 -1.04 6.21 1.82
N CYS A 80 -0.22 5.83 0.82
CA CYS A 80 0.34 6.80 -0.11
C CYS A 80 -0.76 7.63 -0.79
N ILE A 81 -1.79 6.99 -1.33
CA ILE A 81 -2.89 7.69 -2.01
C ILE A 81 -3.72 8.46 -0.99
N LEU A 82 -4.12 7.80 0.11
CA LEU A 82 -5.00 8.40 1.11
C LEU A 82 -4.38 9.65 1.75
N LEU A 83 -3.16 9.53 2.28
CA LEU A 83 -2.49 10.62 2.99
C LEU A 83 -2.02 11.72 2.04
N SER A 84 -1.62 11.40 0.81
CA SER A 84 -1.22 12.44 -0.16
C SER A 84 -2.39 13.33 -0.59
N LEU A 85 -3.58 12.74 -0.77
CA LEU A 85 -4.80 13.49 -1.07
C LEU A 85 -5.30 14.27 0.16
N PHE A 86 -5.21 13.67 1.34
CA PHE A 86 -5.52 14.36 2.60
C PHE A 86 -4.62 15.58 2.82
N ALA A 87 -3.31 15.41 2.65
CA ALA A 87 -2.32 16.47 2.77
C ALA A 87 -2.59 17.60 1.76
N LYS A 88 -2.86 17.27 0.49
CA LYS A 88 -3.23 18.26 -0.52
C LYS A 88 -4.41 19.14 -0.10
N ARG A 89 -5.41 18.57 0.59
CA ARG A 89 -6.63 19.29 0.96
C ARG A 89 -6.51 20.11 2.25
N TYR A 90 -5.77 19.60 3.23
CA TYR A 90 -5.79 20.15 4.60
C TYR A 90 -4.47 20.73 5.07
N LEU A 91 -3.32 20.31 4.54
CA LEU A 91 -2.02 20.67 5.12
C LEU A 91 -1.73 22.18 5.11
N ASN A 92 -2.23 22.88 4.10
CA ASN A 92 -2.10 24.34 3.98
C ASN A 92 -3.01 25.12 4.96
N THR A 93 -4.15 24.55 5.33
CA THR A 93 -5.15 25.19 6.19
C THR A 93 -5.00 24.79 7.66
N MET A 94 -4.21 23.75 7.96
CA MET A 94 -3.94 23.32 9.33
C MET A 94 -3.21 24.37 10.16
N SER A 95 -3.66 24.51 11.40
CA SER A 95 -2.97 25.25 12.47
C SER A 95 -1.72 24.50 12.94
N GLU A 96 -0.84 25.18 13.69
CA GLU A 96 0.39 24.59 14.21
C GLU A 96 0.13 23.36 15.10
N ASN A 97 -0.87 23.42 15.98
CA ASN A 97 -1.28 22.28 16.81
C ASN A 97 -1.76 21.09 15.97
N GLN A 98 -2.49 21.35 14.88
CA GLN A 98 -2.92 20.30 13.96
C GLN A 98 -1.75 19.71 13.17
N LEU A 99 -0.77 20.53 12.77
CA LEU A 99 0.44 20.03 12.14
C LEU A 99 1.24 19.12 13.08
N LEU A 100 1.31 19.46 14.37
CA LEU A 100 1.95 18.64 15.39
C LEU A 100 1.20 17.31 15.61
N GLN A 101 -0.13 17.35 15.72
CA GLN A 101 -0.95 16.15 15.81
C GLN A 101 -0.79 15.27 14.56
N TYR A 102 -0.72 15.88 13.38
CA TYR A 102 -0.55 15.16 12.13
C TYR A 102 0.84 14.50 12.04
N ASP A 103 1.90 15.22 12.42
CA ASP A 103 3.27 14.71 12.47
C ASP A 103 3.37 13.46 13.35
N ARG A 104 2.83 13.55 14.57
CA ARG A 104 2.75 12.40 15.48
C ARG A 104 1.97 11.25 14.87
N LEU A 105 0.78 11.53 14.33
CA LEU A 105 -0.08 10.49 13.77
C LEU A 105 0.60 9.68 12.65
N ILE A 106 1.35 10.32 11.76
CA ILE A 106 1.93 9.62 10.60
C ILE A 106 3.32 9.03 10.88
N ASN A 107 4.07 9.57 11.85
CA ASN A 107 5.48 9.20 12.06
C ASN A 107 5.78 8.47 13.38
N GLU A 108 4.92 8.58 14.40
CA GLU A 108 5.09 7.88 15.68
C GLU A 108 4.74 6.38 15.59
N PRO A 109 3.66 5.95 14.91
CA PRO A 109 3.36 4.53 14.73
C PRO A 109 4.38 3.82 13.85
N SER A 110 4.85 2.66 14.30
CA SER A 110 5.84 1.87 13.56
C SER A 110 5.25 1.12 12.35
N ASN A 111 3.94 0.83 12.39
CA ASN A 111 3.27 0.05 11.35
C ASN A 111 2.26 0.92 10.58
N ASP A 112 2.47 1.02 9.27
CA ASP A 112 1.58 1.74 8.36
C ASP A 112 0.14 1.20 8.35
N TRP A 113 -0.04 -0.12 8.56
CA TRP A 113 -1.37 -0.73 8.59
C TRP A 113 -2.22 -0.21 9.74
N ASP A 114 -1.61 0.13 10.87
CA ASP A 114 -2.33 0.63 12.03
C ASP A 114 -3.01 1.96 11.70
N ILE A 115 -2.29 2.87 11.03
CA ILE A 115 -2.83 4.14 10.56
C ILE A 115 -4.03 3.92 9.62
N TYR A 116 -3.89 2.99 8.67
CA TYR A 116 -4.97 2.66 7.74
C TYR A 116 -6.20 2.11 8.46
N TYR A 117 -6.01 1.22 9.43
CA TYR A 117 -7.10 0.63 10.20
C TYR A 117 -7.79 1.65 11.10
N TRP A 118 -7.05 2.52 11.79
CA TRP A 118 -7.62 3.59 12.60
C TRP A 118 -8.43 4.57 11.76
N ALA A 119 -7.99 4.85 10.53
CA ALA A 119 -8.67 5.74 9.61
C ALA A 119 -9.96 5.15 9.02
N THR A 120 -10.10 3.82 8.98
CA THR A 120 -11.19 3.14 8.26
C THR A 120 -12.20 2.41 9.16
N ALA A 121 -11.76 1.71 10.19
CA ALA A 121 -12.62 0.75 10.90
C ALA A 121 -12.32 0.56 12.40
N GLN A 122 -11.06 0.64 12.81
CA GLN A 122 -10.66 0.34 14.18
C GLN A 122 -10.69 1.56 15.10
N PRO A 123 -10.92 1.37 16.42
CA PRO A 123 -10.78 2.45 17.38
C PRO A 123 -9.34 2.98 17.35
N THR A 124 -9.21 4.31 17.36
CA THR A 124 -7.91 4.96 17.46
C THR A 124 -7.46 4.93 18.91
N PRO A 125 -6.18 4.64 19.20
CA PRO A 125 -5.63 4.80 20.54
C PRO A 125 -5.78 6.23 21.06
N ASP A 126 -5.99 6.41 22.36
CA ASP A 126 -6.22 7.73 22.97
C ASP A 126 -5.11 8.74 22.67
N VAL A 127 -3.87 8.26 22.48
CA VAL A 127 -2.70 9.07 22.15
C VAL A 127 -2.83 9.77 20.79
N TYR A 128 -3.52 9.13 19.84
CA TYR A 128 -3.72 9.62 18.47
C TYR A 128 -5.13 10.14 18.22
N GLN A 129 -6.00 10.11 19.23
CA GLN A 129 -7.35 10.64 19.13
C GLN A 129 -7.29 12.17 19.22
N GLY A 130 -7.93 12.85 18.26
CA GLY A 130 -7.95 14.31 18.17
C GLY A 130 -8.52 14.79 16.84
N ASP A 131 -8.55 16.11 16.67
CA ASP A 131 -9.18 16.77 15.52
C ASP A 131 -8.68 16.24 14.18
N VAL A 132 -7.37 16.02 14.05
CA VAL A 132 -6.75 15.54 12.80
C VAL A 132 -7.17 14.11 12.48
N MET A 133 -7.28 13.23 13.48
CA MET A 133 -7.77 11.87 13.27
C MET A 133 -9.24 11.87 12.84
N ASP A 134 -10.06 12.73 13.45
CA ASP A 134 -11.48 12.84 13.08
C ASP A 134 -11.63 13.40 11.66
N MET A 135 -10.81 14.37 11.27
CA MET A 135 -10.72 14.85 9.89
C MET A 135 -10.30 13.73 8.92
N LEU A 136 -9.33 12.90 9.30
CA LEU A 136 -8.87 11.79 8.48
C LEU A 136 -9.96 10.72 8.30
N LYS A 137 -10.63 10.32 9.38
CA LYS A 137 -11.78 9.38 9.34
C LYS A 137 -12.94 9.92 8.52
N GLU A 138 -13.21 11.22 8.58
CA GLU A 138 -14.25 11.81 7.74
C GLU A 138 -13.82 11.85 6.27
N PHE A 139 -12.55 12.13 6.01
CA PHE A 139 -11.98 12.09 4.67
C PHE A 139 -12.00 10.69 4.05
N THR A 140 -11.77 9.62 4.83
CA THR A 140 -11.77 8.23 4.34
C THR A 140 -13.14 7.77 3.84
N LYS A 141 -14.24 8.24 4.46
CA LYS A 141 -15.62 7.93 4.04
C LYS A 141 -15.96 8.36 2.61
N ASN A 142 -15.20 9.31 2.05
CA ASN A 142 -15.32 9.76 0.67
C ASN A 142 -16.77 10.07 0.23
N ARG A 143 -17.51 10.88 1.00
CA ARG A 143 -18.94 11.15 0.74
C ARG A 143 -19.23 11.69 -0.66
N ASN A 144 -18.27 12.40 -1.23
CA ASN A 144 -18.36 13.01 -2.56
C ASN A 144 -18.06 12.02 -3.70
N GLN A 145 -17.70 10.77 -3.39
CA GLN A 145 -17.29 9.75 -4.36
C GLN A 145 -16.16 10.23 -5.29
N GLU A 146 -15.21 10.98 -4.73
CA GLU A 146 -14.05 11.47 -5.46
C GLU A 146 -13.22 10.27 -5.95
N GLN A 147 -12.69 10.33 -7.17
CA GLN A 147 -11.79 9.31 -7.68
C GLN A 147 -10.44 9.40 -6.97
N ARG A 148 -9.99 8.29 -6.37
CA ARG A 148 -8.73 8.19 -5.62
C ARG A 148 -7.86 7.07 -6.21
N LEU A 149 -7.41 7.29 -7.44
CA LEU A 149 -6.61 6.31 -8.19
C LEU A 149 -5.12 6.51 -7.94
N ASP A 150 -4.68 7.76 -7.92
CA ASP A 150 -3.27 8.13 -7.86
C ASP A 150 -3.03 9.27 -6.86
N ALA A 151 -1.77 9.40 -6.43
CA ALA A 151 -1.33 10.56 -5.68
C ALA A 151 -1.41 11.83 -6.56
N PRO A 152 -1.82 12.99 -6.01
CA PRO A 152 -2.00 14.19 -6.81
C PRO A 152 -0.66 14.74 -7.33
N SER A 153 -0.68 15.42 -8.49
CA SER A 153 0.47 16.21 -8.97
C SER A 153 0.82 17.32 -7.98
N LEU A 154 2.05 17.85 -8.04
CA LEU A 154 2.53 18.89 -7.12
C LEU A 154 2.23 20.34 -7.59
N GLU A 155 1.68 20.51 -8.79
CA GLU A 155 1.41 21.83 -9.41
C GLU A 155 0.50 22.75 -8.58
N TYR A 156 -0.32 22.18 -7.69
CA TYR A 156 -1.18 22.99 -6.82
C TYR A 156 -0.39 23.85 -5.83
N LEU A 157 0.82 23.43 -5.44
CA LEU A 157 1.67 24.20 -4.52
C LEU A 157 2.22 25.47 -5.17
N GLU A 158 2.43 25.46 -6.48
CA GLU A 158 2.93 26.62 -7.23
C GLU A 158 1.83 27.69 -7.35
N LYS A 159 0.59 27.27 -7.63
CA LYS A 159 -0.57 28.17 -7.78
C LYS A 159 -0.94 28.90 -6.50
N GLU A 160 -0.63 28.34 -5.33
CA GLU A 160 -0.88 28.97 -4.03
C GLU A 160 0.20 29.97 -3.62
N SER A 161 1.36 29.94 -4.30
CA SER A 161 2.48 30.85 -4.03
C SER A 161 2.45 32.15 -4.86
N GLN A 162 1.52 32.23 -5.82
CA GLN A 162 1.23 33.39 -6.66
C GLN A 162 0.09 34.22 -6.07
#